data_AF-A0A3A6MTJ7-F1
#
_entry.id   AF-A0A3A6MTJ7-F1
#
_cell.length_a   1.000
_cell.length_b   1.000
_cell.length_c   1.000
_cell.angle_alpha   90.00
_cell.angle_beta   90.00
_cell.angle_gamma   90.00
#
_symmetry.space_group_name_H-M   'P 1'
#
loop_
_entity.id
_entity.type
_entity.pdbx_description
1 polymer ?
#
loop_
_entity_poly.entity_id
_entity_poly.type
_entity_poly.pdbx_seq_one_letter_code
_entity_poly.pdbx_strand_id
1 'polypeptide(L)'
;MTICVAVKVSEGLVLAADSAATIHGELHLPNGEVSIGILKTYEHARKLSHVKDYPIGTLSWGLSLIGPRSVESLIKEYEYSLQSLQEEQEKAHLCRLEGRAEVDPFRYQVRDIAQGLFQHIKKFYEANLPEDKRSPLGILVSGYSSDQFFPEQFMIQIPESPDLKELRKDVNGKPNFGADWFGLTDAMTRLHWGRDQQVVAIIADRFKVEKEEVRQLLEPLQYQIVFDGMPLQDAIDFAVYVVNVVIGRYRFVLGAPLCGGEIDVAVITPDNFTWINRKAWKIDNRIS
;
A
#
# COMPACT_ATOMS: atom_id res chain seq x y z
N MET A 1 8.51 3.88 -7.66
CA MET A 1 8.29 5.17 -6.94
C MET A 1 6.81 5.46 -6.95
N THR A 2 6.22 5.75 -5.79
CA THR A 2 4.76 5.68 -5.55
C THR A 2 4.44 6.29 -4.20
N ILE A 3 3.23 6.81 -4.00
CA ILE A 3 2.66 7.02 -2.67
C ILE A 3 1.46 6.11 -2.47
N CYS A 4 1.47 5.35 -1.39
CA CYS A 4 0.37 4.53 -0.91
C CYS A 4 0.02 4.94 0.52
N VAL A 5 -1.26 4.96 0.87
CA VAL A 5 -1.75 5.37 2.19
C VAL A 5 -2.80 4.37 2.66
N ALA A 6 -2.70 3.94 3.90
CA ALA A 6 -3.72 3.16 4.60
C ALA A 6 -4.17 3.94 5.84
N VAL A 7 -5.48 4.06 6.08
CA VAL A 7 -6.06 4.78 7.22
C VAL A 7 -7.03 3.86 7.93
N LYS A 8 -6.66 3.40 9.13
CA LYS A 8 -7.46 2.55 10.01
C LYS A 8 -8.19 3.43 11.04
N VAL A 9 -9.52 3.44 10.99
CA VAL A 9 -10.42 4.13 11.93
C VAL A 9 -11.40 3.13 12.55
N SER A 10 -12.22 3.58 13.51
CA SER A 10 -13.19 2.71 14.21
C SER A 10 -14.24 2.09 13.30
N GLU A 11 -14.62 2.80 12.24
CA GLU A 11 -15.69 2.40 11.31
C GLU A 11 -15.18 1.56 10.13
N GLY A 12 -13.87 1.55 9.86
CA GLY A 12 -13.37 1.01 8.60
C GLY A 12 -11.88 1.18 8.36
N LEU A 13 -11.46 0.69 7.19
CA LEU A 13 -10.12 0.89 6.64
C LEU A 13 -10.23 1.57 5.28
N VAL A 14 -9.44 2.61 5.06
CA VAL A 14 -9.32 3.29 3.76
C VAL A 14 -7.95 3.00 3.18
N LEU A 15 -7.91 2.63 1.90
CA LEU A 15 -6.69 2.47 1.12
C LEU A 15 -6.69 3.50 -0.02
N ALA A 16 -5.56 4.16 -0.26
CA ALA A 16 -5.40 5.10 -1.36
C ALA A 16 -4.01 4.99 -2.01
N ALA A 17 -3.93 5.17 -3.34
CA ALA A 17 -2.67 5.16 -4.07
C ALA A 17 -2.67 6.07 -5.30
N ASP A 18 -1.51 6.63 -5.64
CA ASP A 18 -1.31 7.33 -6.91
C ASP A 18 -1.21 6.35 -8.10
N SER A 19 -1.21 6.88 -9.33
CA SER A 19 -1.24 6.08 -10.56
C SER A 19 0.02 6.15 -11.42
N ALA A 20 1.05 6.90 -11.03
CA ALA A 20 2.27 6.98 -11.82
C ALA A 20 3.18 5.73 -11.67
N ALA A 21 3.68 5.19 -12.78
CA ALA A 21 4.76 4.19 -12.79
C ALA A 21 5.91 4.67 -13.64
N THR A 22 7.07 4.74 -13.02
CA THR A 22 8.31 5.26 -13.58
C THR A 22 9.26 4.12 -13.91
N ILE A 23 9.77 4.10 -15.13
CA ILE A 23 10.80 3.16 -15.60
C ILE A 23 12.15 3.86 -15.54
N HIS A 24 13.09 3.26 -14.81
CA HIS A 24 14.48 3.66 -14.80
C HIS A 24 15.31 2.80 -15.73
N GLY A 25 16.39 3.36 -16.22
CA GLY A 25 17.39 2.60 -16.96
C GLY A 25 18.45 3.49 -17.57
N GLU A 26 19.26 2.86 -18.40
CA GLU A 26 20.35 3.49 -19.14
C GLU A 26 19.90 3.70 -20.59
N LEU A 27 20.02 4.93 -21.06
CA LEU A 27 19.81 5.28 -22.46
C LEU A 27 21.17 5.52 -23.11
N HIS A 28 21.52 4.65 -24.05
CA HIS A 28 22.68 4.84 -24.92
C HIS A 28 22.31 5.83 -26.03
N LEU A 29 22.91 7.02 -25.97
CA LEU A 29 22.71 8.07 -26.96
C LEU A 29 23.54 7.79 -28.22
N PRO A 30 23.13 8.28 -29.40
CA PRO A 30 23.86 8.04 -30.66
C PRO A 30 25.32 8.55 -30.66
N ASN A 31 25.67 9.47 -29.76
CA ASN A 31 27.02 9.99 -29.57
C ASN A 31 27.90 9.09 -28.66
N GLY A 32 27.38 7.95 -28.19
CA GLY A 32 28.09 7.04 -27.29
C GLY A 32 27.99 7.40 -25.80
N GLU A 33 27.32 8.50 -25.44
CA GLU A 33 27.07 8.85 -24.04
C GLU A 33 25.96 7.96 -23.45
N VAL A 34 26.11 7.60 -22.17
CA VAL A 34 25.09 6.86 -21.42
C VAL A 34 24.41 7.82 -20.47
N SER A 35 23.12 8.04 -20.66
CA SER A 35 22.28 8.78 -19.73
C SER A 35 21.57 7.80 -18.80
N ILE A 36 21.80 7.93 -17.48
CA ILE A 36 21.11 7.15 -16.46
C ILE A 36 20.02 8.01 -15.85
N GLY A 37 18.78 7.53 -15.87
CA GLY A 37 17.66 8.32 -15.37
C GLY A 37 16.31 7.65 -15.50
N ILE A 38 15.26 8.46 -15.50
CA ILE A 38 13.89 8.01 -15.82
C ILE A 38 13.75 7.97 -17.34
N LEU A 39 13.53 6.78 -17.88
CA LEU A 39 13.31 6.57 -19.30
C LEU A 39 11.87 6.87 -19.70
N LYS A 40 10.91 6.53 -18.84
CA LYS A 40 9.48 6.71 -19.13
C LYS A 40 8.64 6.77 -17.85
N THR A 41 7.56 7.53 -17.92
CA THR A 41 6.49 7.51 -16.91
C THR A 41 5.17 7.14 -17.58
N TYR A 42 4.43 6.24 -16.95
CA TYR A 42 3.04 5.90 -17.29
C TYR A 42 2.11 6.38 -16.17
N GLU A 43 0.93 6.89 -16.49
CA GLU A 43 0.04 7.56 -15.51
C GLU A 43 -1.15 6.71 -15.06
N HIS A 44 -1.22 5.43 -15.48
CA HIS A 44 -2.36 4.55 -15.22
C HIS A 44 -1.99 3.23 -14.56
N ALA A 45 -0.87 3.17 -13.83
CA ALA A 45 -0.49 1.99 -13.08
C ALA A 45 -1.45 1.75 -11.90
N ARG A 46 -1.87 0.50 -11.70
CA ARG A 46 -2.68 0.09 -10.55
C ARG A 46 -1.78 -0.39 -9.44
N LYS A 47 -1.97 0.23 -8.28
CA LYS A 47 -1.19 -0.05 -7.07
C LYS A 47 -2.07 -0.43 -5.90
N LEU A 48 -3.37 -0.15 -6.02
CA LEU A 48 -4.43 -0.63 -5.16
C LEU A 48 -5.15 -1.77 -5.88
N SER A 49 -5.34 -2.92 -5.23
CA SER A 49 -6.20 -4.01 -5.74
C SER A 49 -7.16 -4.52 -4.67
N HIS A 50 -8.27 -5.10 -5.13
CA HIS A 50 -9.20 -5.89 -4.30
C HIS A 50 -8.80 -7.36 -4.44
N VAL A 51 -8.64 -8.08 -3.32
CA VAL A 51 -8.29 -9.51 -3.33
C VAL A 51 -9.55 -10.34 -3.54
N LYS A 52 -9.75 -10.80 -4.78
CA LYS A 52 -10.88 -11.63 -5.20
C LYS A 52 -12.23 -11.07 -4.74
N ASP A 53 -12.92 -11.74 -3.83
CA ASP A 53 -14.22 -11.37 -3.26
C ASP A 53 -14.16 -11.21 -1.72
N TYR A 54 -12.96 -11.14 -1.15
CA TYR A 54 -12.75 -10.92 0.28
C TYR A 54 -12.82 -9.43 0.62
N PRO A 55 -13.18 -9.03 1.86
CA PRO A 55 -13.01 -7.68 2.39
C PRO A 55 -11.52 -7.40 2.66
N ILE A 56 -10.68 -7.53 1.64
CA ILE A 56 -9.23 -7.42 1.69
C ILE A 56 -8.73 -6.67 0.46
N GLY A 57 -7.89 -5.67 0.68
CA GLY A 57 -7.21 -4.93 -0.37
C GLY A 57 -5.70 -5.06 -0.27
N THR A 58 -5.02 -4.73 -1.36
CA THR A 58 -3.57 -4.58 -1.37
C THR A 58 -3.14 -3.19 -1.82
N LEU A 59 -2.00 -2.73 -1.30
CA LEU A 59 -1.26 -1.57 -1.81
C LEU A 59 0.15 -2.04 -2.19
N SER A 60 0.70 -1.57 -3.31
CA SER A 60 2.05 -1.93 -3.76
C SER A 60 2.91 -0.71 -4.08
N TRP A 61 4.19 -0.75 -3.74
CA TRP A 61 5.16 0.32 -4.01
C TRP A 61 6.57 -0.24 -4.22
N GLY A 62 7.46 0.63 -4.71
CA GLY A 62 8.83 0.25 -5.06
C GLY A 62 8.89 -0.28 -6.48
N LEU A 63 9.31 -1.55 -6.62
CA LEU A 63 9.42 -2.26 -7.89
C LEU A 63 8.05 -2.45 -8.56
N SER A 64 7.94 -2.10 -9.85
CA SER A 64 6.69 -2.23 -10.63
C SER A 64 6.62 -3.50 -11.47
N LEU A 65 7.77 -4.05 -11.87
CA LEU A 65 7.91 -5.21 -12.76
C LEU A 65 8.89 -6.21 -12.18
N ILE A 66 8.53 -7.49 -12.22
CA ILE A 66 9.41 -8.62 -11.93
C ILE A 66 9.48 -9.44 -13.21
N GLY A 67 10.66 -9.55 -13.82
CA GLY A 67 10.79 -10.17 -15.15
C GLY A 67 9.77 -9.58 -16.15
N PRO A 68 8.92 -10.40 -16.79
CA PRO A 68 7.91 -9.93 -17.74
C PRO A 68 6.55 -9.55 -17.12
N ARG A 69 6.40 -9.62 -15.78
CA ARG A 69 5.10 -9.48 -15.10
C ARG A 69 5.05 -8.24 -14.22
N SER A 70 3.89 -7.58 -14.17
CA SER A 70 3.63 -6.56 -13.15
C SER A 70 3.27 -7.19 -11.82
N VAL A 71 3.49 -6.44 -10.73
CA VAL A 71 3.06 -6.85 -9.39
C VAL A 71 1.55 -7.09 -9.33
N GLU A 72 0.74 -6.21 -9.94
CA GLU A 72 -0.72 -6.40 -10.07
C GLU A 72 -1.06 -7.74 -10.74
N SER A 73 -0.33 -8.11 -11.79
CA SER A 73 -0.57 -9.37 -12.50
C SER A 73 -0.26 -10.60 -11.64
N LEU A 74 0.75 -10.52 -10.78
CA LEU A 74 1.10 -11.61 -9.86
C LEU A 74 0.08 -11.72 -8.72
N ILE A 75 -0.43 -10.59 -8.22
CA ILE A 75 -1.50 -10.57 -7.22
C ILE A 75 -2.76 -11.23 -7.78
N LYS A 76 -3.17 -10.85 -9.00
CA LYS A 76 -4.31 -11.48 -9.69
C LYS A 76 -4.13 -12.98 -9.93
N GLU A 77 -2.91 -13.40 -10.28
CA GLU A 77 -2.60 -14.82 -10.45
C GLU A 77 -2.78 -15.59 -9.13
N TYR A 78 -2.32 -15.03 -8.02
CA TYR A 78 -2.54 -15.62 -6.70
C TYR A 78 -4.03 -15.68 -6.33
N GLU A 79 -4.83 -14.65 -6.65
CA GLU A 79 -6.28 -14.63 -6.40
C GLU A 79 -7.02 -15.83 -7.03
N TYR A 80 -6.58 -16.31 -8.20
CA TYR A 80 -7.17 -17.51 -8.82
C TYR A 80 -6.94 -18.79 -8.02
N SER A 81 -5.90 -18.82 -7.18
CA SER A 81 -5.62 -19.97 -6.31
C SER A 81 -6.49 -19.99 -5.05
N LEU A 82 -7.12 -18.86 -4.70
CA LEU A 82 -7.98 -18.75 -3.52
C LEU A 82 -9.36 -19.34 -3.81
N GLN A 83 -10.01 -19.87 -2.77
CA GLN A 83 -11.45 -20.19 -2.81
C GLN A 83 -12.27 -18.89 -2.95
N SER A 84 -13.51 -18.94 -3.46
CA SER A 84 -14.38 -17.76 -3.48
C SER A 84 -15.17 -17.72 -2.18
N LEU A 85 -15.11 -16.59 -1.48
CA LEU A 85 -15.90 -16.37 -0.28
C LEU A 85 -17.40 -16.50 -0.55
N GLN A 86 -17.88 -15.89 -1.64
CA GLN A 86 -19.29 -15.93 -2.04
C GLN A 86 -19.74 -17.36 -2.38
N GLU A 87 -18.95 -18.10 -3.17
CA GLU A 87 -19.28 -19.48 -3.52
C GLU A 87 -19.30 -20.40 -2.29
N GLU A 88 -18.35 -20.25 -1.36
CA GLU A 88 -18.32 -21.05 -0.13
C GLU A 88 -19.50 -20.71 0.80
N GLN A 89 -19.88 -19.42 0.88
CA GLN A 89 -21.07 -18.99 1.62
C GLN A 89 -22.36 -19.55 1.01
N GLU A 90 -22.48 -19.54 -0.33
CA GLU A 90 -23.64 -20.09 -1.04
C GLU A 90 -23.74 -21.61 -0.86
N LYS A 91 -22.62 -22.35 -0.97
CA LYS A 91 -22.59 -23.79 -0.67
C LYS A 91 -23.08 -24.09 0.74
N ALA A 92 -22.61 -23.33 1.72
CA ALA A 92 -23.04 -23.47 3.11
C ALA A 92 -24.52 -23.09 3.30
N HIS A 93 -25.05 -22.13 2.53
CA HIS A 93 -26.47 -21.78 2.54
C HIS A 93 -27.33 -22.90 1.95
N LEU A 94 -26.97 -23.44 0.78
CA LEU A 94 -27.68 -24.53 0.12
C LEU A 94 -27.69 -25.81 0.96
N CYS A 95 -26.55 -26.17 1.58
CA CYS A 95 -26.48 -27.34 2.46
C CYS A 95 -27.43 -27.23 3.66
N ARG A 96 -27.59 -26.02 4.22
CA ARG A 96 -28.56 -25.74 5.31
C ARG A 96 -30.01 -25.89 4.83
N LEU A 97 -30.33 -25.43 3.62
CA LEU A 97 -31.68 -25.59 3.03
C LEU A 97 -32.03 -27.06 2.75
N GLU A 98 -31.05 -27.88 2.38
CA GLU A 98 -31.24 -29.31 2.10
C GLU A 98 -31.33 -30.19 3.36
N GLY A 99 -31.26 -29.61 4.56
CA GLY A 99 -31.32 -30.36 5.82
C GLY A 99 -30.11 -31.26 6.06
N ARG A 100 -29.00 -31.02 5.35
CA ARG A 100 -27.71 -31.64 5.65
C ARG A 100 -27.16 -31.02 6.96
N ALA A 101 -26.30 -31.75 7.67
CA ALA A 101 -25.75 -31.33 8.96
C ALA A 101 -25.18 -29.90 8.92
N GLU A 102 -25.10 -29.23 10.09
CA GLU A 102 -24.49 -27.90 10.22
C GLU A 102 -23.14 -27.87 9.51
N VAL A 103 -23.06 -27.10 8.42
CA VAL A 103 -21.81 -26.86 7.71
C VAL A 103 -21.09 -25.75 8.43
N ASP A 104 -19.90 -26.03 8.93
CA ASP A 104 -19.03 -25.02 9.53
C ASP A 104 -18.87 -23.86 8.54
N PRO A 105 -19.06 -22.60 8.98
CA PRO A 105 -18.89 -21.45 8.11
C PRO A 105 -17.45 -21.41 7.59
N PHE A 106 -17.29 -21.11 6.30
CA PHE A 106 -15.97 -20.93 5.73
C PHE A 106 -15.28 -19.73 6.39
N ARG A 107 -14.16 -20.00 7.06
CA ARG A 107 -13.35 -18.99 7.76
C ARG A 107 -12.02 -18.79 7.05
N TYR A 108 -11.57 -17.54 7.03
CA TYR A 108 -10.28 -17.13 6.48
C TYR A 108 -9.62 -16.10 7.40
N GLN A 109 -8.30 -16.01 7.33
CA GLN A 109 -7.52 -15.00 8.03
C GLN A 109 -6.75 -14.17 7.01
N VAL A 110 -6.72 -12.84 7.20
CA VAL A 110 -5.94 -11.91 6.36
C VAL A 110 -4.46 -12.30 6.40
N ARG A 111 -3.97 -12.77 7.55
CA ARG A 111 -2.60 -13.26 7.71
C ARG A 111 -2.27 -14.41 6.77
N ASP A 112 -3.16 -15.39 6.64
CA ASP A 112 -2.92 -16.58 5.80
C ASP A 112 -2.91 -16.20 4.31
N ILE A 113 -3.82 -15.31 3.90
CA ILE A 113 -3.86 -14.76 2.54
C ILE A 113 -2.60 -13.93 2.26
N ALA A 114 -2.17 -13.09 3.20
CA ALA A 114 -0.94 -12.32 3.08
C ALA A 114 0.29 -13.23 2.98
N GLN A 115 0.32 -14.33 3.75
CA GLN A 115 1.40 -15.30 3.76
C GLN A 115 1.49 -16.04 2.44
N GLY A 116 0.35 -16.49 1.90
CA GLY A 116 0.31 -17.16 0.60
C GLY A 116 0.73 -16.22 -0.53
N LEU A 117 0.28 -14.96 -0.50
CA LEU A 117 0.71 -13.94 -1.46
C LEU A 117 2.22 -13.68 -1.38
N PHE A 118 2.76 -13.57 -0.17
CA PHE A 118 4.19 -13.40 0.06
C PHE A 118 5.01 -14.54 -0.54
N GLN A 119 4.62 -15.78 -0.27
CA GLN A 119 5.30 -16.97 -0.81
C GLN A 119 5.24 -17.01 -2.34
N HIS A 120 4.07 -16.73 -2.93
CA HIS A 120 3.87 -16.68 -4.38
C HIS A 120 4.79 -15.64 -5.04
N ILE A 121 4.78 -14.41 -4.54
CA ILE A 121 5.58 -13.32 -5.10
C ILE A 121 7.06 -13.55 -4.86
N LYS A 122 7.47 -13.98 -3.66
CA LYS A 122 8.87 -14.25 -3.33
C LYS A 122 9.47 -15.30 -4.26
N LYS A 123 8.75 -16.40 -4.50
CA LYS A 123 9.17 -17.45 -5.44
C LYS A 123 9.40 -16.89 -6.85
N PHE A 124 8.48 -16.08 -7.35
CA PHE A 124 8.59 -15.48 -8.68
C PHE A 124 9.72 -14.44 -8.74
N TYR A 125 9.88 -13.63 -7.69
CA TYR A 125 10.93 -12.62 -7.53
C TYR A 125 12.32 -13.25 -7.57
N GLU A 126 12.57 -14.28 -6.76
CA GLU A 126 13.87 -14.95 -6.69
C GLU A 126 14.23 -15.69 -7.99
N ALA A 127 13.23 -16.24 -8.68
CA ALA A 127 13.43 -16.96 -9.93
C ALA A 127 13.74 -16.05 -11.14
N ASN A 128 13.29 -14.80 -11.12
CA ASN A 128 13.40 -13.88 -12.26
C ASN A 128 14.39 -12.72 -12.07
N LEU A 129 14.82 -12.46 -10.82
CA LEU A 129 15.75 -11.37 -10.52
C LEU A 129 17.03 -11.91 -9.86
N PRO A 130 18.18 -11.83 -10.58
CA PRO A 130 19.47 -12.13 -9.98
C PRO A 130 19.78 -11.15 -8.86
N GLU A 131 20.62 -11.58 -7.92
CA GLU A 131 20.78 -10.94 -6.61
C GLU A 131 21.24 -9.48 -6.69
N ASP A 132 22.06 -9.15 -7.68
CA ASP A 132 22.57 -7.81 -7.99
C ASP A 132 21.51 -6.84 -8.54
N LYS A 133 20.40 -7.37 -9.04
CA LYS A 133 19.29 -6.58 -9.65
C LYS A 133 18.05 -6.52 -8.78
N ARG A 134 18.11 -7.04 -7.55
CA ARG A 134 17.00 -7.10 -6.60
C ARG A 134 16.68 -5.70 -6.06
N SER A 135 15.65 -5.09 -6.62
CA SER A 135 15.10 -3.81 -6.14
C SER A 135 14.00 -4.03 -5.11
N PRO A 136 13.89 -3.18 -4.07
CA PRO A 136 12.86 -3.32 -3.05
C PRO A 136 11.43 -3.28 -3.61
N LEU A 137 10.62 -4.23 -3.16
CA LEU A 137 9.18 -4.31 -3.37
C LEU A 137 8.48 -4.32 -2.01
N GLY A 138 7.57 -3.38 -1.82
CA GLY A 138 6.66 -3.36 -0.68
C GLY A 138 5.23 -3.64 -1.11
N ILE A 139 4.55 -4.51 -0.37
CA ILE A 139 3.11 -4.76 -0.54
C ILE A 139 2.47 -4.74 0.84
N LEU A 140 1.42 -3.95 1.00
CA LEU A 140 0.54 -4.01 2.16
C LEU A 140 -0.67 -4.86 1.79
N VAL A 141 -1.00 -5.84 2.61
CA VAL A 141 -2.25 -6.61 2.55
C VAL A 141 -3.07 -6.21 3.76
N SER A 142 -4.29 -5.74 3.57
CA SER A 142 -5.10 -5.22 4.67
C SER A 142 -6.58 -5.47 4.47
N GLY A 143 -7.28 -5.80 5.54
CA GLY A 143 -8.69 -6.16 5.49
C GLY A 143 -9.19 -6.78 6.77
N TYR A 144 -10.29 -7.51 6.69
CA TYR A 144 -10.92 -8.16 7.84
C TYR A 144 -10.77 -9.67 7.75
N SER A 145 -10.36 -10.29 8.85
CA SER A 145 -10.44 -11.74 8.99
C SER A 145 -11.86 -12.15 9.37
N SER A 146 -12.21 -13.43 9.16
CA SER A 146 -13.49 -13.95 9.63
C SER A 146 -13.65 -13.73 11.13
N ASP A 147 -14.84 -13.30 11.53
CA ASP A 147 -15.23 -13.04 12.92
C ASP A 147 -14.45 -11.91 13.62
N GLN A 148 -13.67 -11.10 12.88
CA GLN A 148 -12.97 -9.93 13.42
C GLN A 148 -13.73 -8.64 13.13
N PHE A 149 -13.86 -7.79 14.14
CA PHE A 149 -14.54 -6.50 14.01
C PHE A 149 -13.62 -5.38 13.53
N PHE A 150 -12.31 -5.50 13.73
CA PHE A 150 -11.32 -4.49 13.33
C PHE A 150 -10.39 -5.03 12.25
N PRO A 151 -9.92 -4.15 11.35
CA PRO A 151 -9.07 -4.58 10.25
C PRO A 151 -7.65 -4.85 10.71
N GLU A 152 -7.01 -5.80 10.03
CA GLU A 152 -5.61 -6.19 10.21
C GLU A 152 -4.79 -5.74 8.99
N GLN A 153 -3.50 -5.50 9.22
CA GLN A 153 -2.59 -5.02 8.19
C GLN A 153 -1.27 -5.79 8.25
N PHE A 154 -0.89 -6.45 7.15
CA PHE A 154 0.35 -7.21 7.02
C PHE A 154 1.17 -6.64 5.86
N MET A 155 2.39 -6.23 6.16
CA MET A 155 3.33 -5.69 5.20
C MET A 155 4.35 -6.74 4.77
N ILE A 156 4.47 -6.90 3.47
CA ILE A 156 5.48 -7.67 2.76
C ILE A 156 6.57 -6.70 2.31
N GLN A 157 7.83 -6.99 2.63
CA GLN A 157 8.99 -6.25 2.12
C GLN A 157 10.03 -7.23 1.57
N ILE A 158 10.23 -7.23 0.25
CA ILE A 158 11.19 -8.10 -0.44
C ILE A 158 12.29 -7.21 -1.04
N PRO A 159 13.59 -7.54 -0.90
CA PRO A 159 14.16 -8.65 -0.14
C PRO A 159 14.42 -8.32 1.34
N GLU A 160 13.99 -7.15 1.81
CA GLU A 160 14.39 -6.57 3.10
C GLU A 160 13.92 -7.36 4.33
N SER A 161 12.77 -8.03 4.26
CA SER A 161 12.20 -8.80 5.37
C SER A 161 12.01 -10.27 4.99
N PRO A 162 12.44 -11.23 5.84
CA PRO A 162 12.23 -12.64 5.58
C PRO A 162 10.79 -13.10 5.82
N ASP A 163 9.98 -12.30 6.53
CA ASP A 163 8.61 -12.62 6.92
C ASP A 163 7.69 -11.39 6.89
N LEU A 164 6.37 -11.62 7.05
CA LEU A 164 5.35 -10.59 7.17
C LEU A 164 5.58 -9.72 8.40
N LYS A 165 5.47 -8.41 8.21
CA LYS A 165 5.42 -7.44 9.31
C LYS A 165 3.99 -6.99 9.53
N GLU A 166 3.40 -7.42 10.64
CA GLU A 166 2.10 -6.93 11.09
C GLU A 166 2.20 -5.47 11.55
N LEU A 167 1.34 -4.61 11.01
CA LEU A 167 1.24 -3.19 11.31
C LEU A 167 0.00 -2.91 12.14
N ARG A 168 0.02 -1.81 12.91
CA ARG A 168 -1.12 -1.36 13.74
C ARG A 168 -1.67 -2.48 14.64
N LYS A 169 -0.75 -3.27 15.23
CA LYS A 169 -1.08 -4.25 16.26
C LYS A 169 -1.83 -3.57 17.39
N ASP A 170 -2.80 -4.29 17.94
CA ASP A 170 -3.54 -3.84 19.10
C ASP A 170 -2.61 -3.60 20.29
N VAL A 171 -2.88 -2.53 21.04
CA VAL A 171 -2.09 -2.11 22.19
C VAL A 171 -2.93 -2.30 23.43
N ASN A 172 -2.46 -3.13 24.37
CA ASN A 172 -3.18 -3.45 25.61
C ASN A 172 -4.62 -3.95 25.35
N GLY A 173 -4.81 -4.76 24.30
CA GLY A 173 -6.11 -5.31 23.92
C GLY A 173 -7.09 -4.28 23.33
N LYS A 174 -6.60 -3.09 22.97
CA LYS A 174 -7.37 -2.06 22.28
C LYS A 174 -6.89 -1.88 20.84
N PRO A 175 -7.80 -1.59 19.89
CA PRO A 175 -7.42 -1.32 18.51
C PRO A 175 -6.47 -0.13 18.40
N ASN A 176 -5.43 -0.30 17.59
CA ASN A 176 -4.48 0.76 17.26
C ASN A 176 -4.89 1.46 15.96
N PHE A 177 -5.62 2.57 16.10
CA PHE A 177 -6.07 3.38 14.96
C PHE A 177 -4.96 4.33 14.47
N GLY A 178 -5.01 4.66 13.18
CA GLY A 178 -4.12 5.64 12.58
C GLY A 178 -3.86 5.43 11.09
N ALA A 179 -2.96 6.24 10.54
CA ALA A 179 -2.58 6.18 9.15
C ALA A 179 -1.13 5.73 8.95
N ASP A 180 -0.91 4.90 7.94
CA ASP A 180 0.41 4.47 7.48
C ASP A 180 0.59 4.90 6.02
N TRP A 181 1.76 5.44 5.69
CA TRP A 181 2.09 5.88 4.33
C TRP A 181 3.39 5.23 3.86
N PHE A 182 3.43 4.86 2.58
CA PHE A 182 4.48 4.04 1.99
C PHE A 182 5.00 4.60 0.67
N GLY A 183 6.22 4.20 0.31
CA GLY A 183 6.91 4.68 -0.88
C GLY A 183 7.51 6.07 -0.67
N LEU A 184 6.98 7.09 -1.33
CA LEU A 184 7.44 8.47 -1.27
C LEU A 184 6.79 9.20 -0.10
N THR A 185 7.45 9.20 1.05
CA THR A 185 6.85 9.63 2.32
C THR A 185 7.45 10.92 2.87
N ASP A 186 8.39 11.54 2.17
CA ASP A 186 9.17 12.69 2.64
C ASP A 186 8.30 13.91 2.96
N ALA A 187 7.35 14.23 2.09
CA ALA A 187 6.42 15.36 2.29
C ALA A 187 5.59 15.16 3.57
N MET A 188 5.04 13.95 3.74
CA MET A 188 4.24 13.60 4.90
C MET A 188 5.07 13.48 6.16
N THR A 189 6.31 13.01 6.06
CA THR A 189 7.23 12.95 7.20
C THR A 189 7.46 14.35 7.76
N ARG A 190 7.77 15.33 6.89
CA ARG A 190 7.94 16.72 7.30
C ARG A 190 6.65 17.35 7.81
N LEU A 191 5.54 17.15 7.10
CA LEU A 191 4.25 17.75 7.47
C LEU A 191 3.76 17.19 8.81
N HIS A 192 3.72 15.87 8.96
CA HIS A 192 3.16 15.23 10.14
C HIS A 192 4.08 15.31 11.37
N TRP A 193 5.39 15.09 11.21
CA TRP A 193 6.33 15.09 12.34
C TRP A 193 7.00 16.46 12.59
N GLY A 194 6.72 17.46 11.76
CA GLY A 194 7.43 18.75 11.78
C GLY A 194 8.91 18.68 11.40
N ARG A 195 9.42 17.49 11.06
CA ARG A 195 10.85 17.21 10.85
C ARG A 195 11.06 16.01 9.94
N ASP A 196 12.24 15.95 9.32
CA ASP A 196 12.74 14.74 8.65
C ASP A 196 14.13 14.35 9.17
N GLN A 197 14.69 13.27 8.59
CA GLN A 197 16.02 12.79 8.97
C GLN A 197 17.13 13.81 8.68
N GLN A 198 16.94 14.67 7.68
CA GLN A 198 17.92 15.68 7.30
C GLN A 198 17.99 16.79 8.35
N VAL A 199 16.84 17.29 8.81
CA VAL A 199 16.78 18.27 9.91
C VAL A 199 17.44 17.72 11.16
N VAL A 200 17.15 16.47 11.52
CA VAL A 200 17.77 15.80 12.67
C VAL A 200 19.30 15.73 12.51
N ALA A 201 19.78 15.33 11.33
CA ALA A 201 21.21 15.24 11.06
C ALA A 201 21.91 16.61 11.11
N ILE A 202 21.33 17.64 10.50
CA ILE A 202 21.89 19.00 10.49
C ILE A 202 22.07 19.53 11.91
N ILE A 203 21.05 19.39 12.76
CA ILE A 203 21.09 19.86 14.16
C ILE A 203 22.13 19.04 14.95
N ALA A 204 22.07 17.71 14.87
CA ALA A 204 23.00 16.82 15.56
C ALA A 204 24.46 17.13 15.19
N ASP A 205 24.75 17.26 13.90
CA ASP A 205 26.12 17.50 13.40
C ASP A 205 26.64 18.90 13.75
N ARG A 206 25.76 19.92 13.76
CA ARG A 206 26.11 21.32 14.05
C ARG A 206 26.38 21.55 15.52
N PHE A 207 25.59 20.93 16.40
CA PHE A 207 25.66 21.11 17.85
C PHE A 207 26.39 19.97 18.56
N LYS A 208 26.81 18.93 17.83
CA LYS A 208 27.51 17.75 18.37
C LYS A 208 26.71 17.03 19.45
N VAL A 209 25.41 16.89 19.22
CA VAL A 209 24.46 16.16 20.07
C VAL A 209 24.00 14.89 19.40
N GLU A 210 23.49 13.94 20.17
CA GLU A 210 22.98 12.69 19.62
C GLU A 210 21.70 12.91 18.80
N LYS A 211 21.57 12.17 17.70
CA LYS A 211 20.39 12.28 16.82
C LYS A 211 19.09 11.97 17.57
N GLU A 212 19.14 11.09 18.56
CA GLU A 212 17.98 10.72 19.36
C GLU A 212 17.52 11.84 20.28
N GLU A 213 18.45 12.60 20.85
CA GLU A 213 18.14 13.79 21.67
C GLU A 213 17.40 14.85 20.83
N VAL A 214 17.86 15.07 19.59
CA VAL A 214 17.18 15.97 18.65
C VAL A 214 15.77 15.46 18.29
N ARG A 215 15.59 14.14 18.12
CA ARG A 215 14.26 13.57 17.83
C ARG A 215 13.29 13.80 18.98
N GLN A 216 13.73 13.56 20.22
CA GLN A 216 12.93 13.80 21.42
C GLN A 216 12.58 15.28 21.57
N LEU A 217 13.54 16.18 21.32
CA LEU A 217 13.30 17.62 21.36
C LEU A 217 12.23 18.09 20.36
N LEU A 218 12.16 17.45 19.19
CA LEU A 218 11.23 17.82 18.11
C LEU A 218 9.91 17.04 18.16
N GLU A 219 9.76 16.08 19.07
CA GLU A 219 8.54 15.28 19.23
C GLU A 219 7.25 16.13 19.39
N PRO A 220 7.25 17.26 20.14
CA PRO A 220 6.06 18.10 20.27
C PRO A 220 5.57 18.75 18.98
N LEU A 221 6.37 18.75 17.90
CA LEU A 221 5.96 19.28 16.60
C LEU A 221 5.03 18.33 15.83
N GLN A 222 4.90 17.08 16.28
CA GLN A 222 4.06 16.11 15.61
C GLN A 222 2.59 16.54 15.70
N TYR A 223 1.91 16.61 14.54
CA TYR A 223 0.47 16.84 14.51
C TYR A 223 -0.27 15.70 15.19
N GLN A 224 -1.07 16.04 16.19
CA GLN A 224 -1.94 15.12 16.89
C GLN A 224 -3.23 14.94 16.09
N ILE A 225 -3.47 13.73 15.60
CA ILE A 225 -4.65 13.39 14.81
C ILE A 225 -5.44 12.34 15.59
N VAL A 226 -6.71 12.61 15.83
CA VAL A 226 -7.63 11.77 16.60
C VAL A 226 -8.31 10.78 15.65
N PHE A 227 -7.66 9.65 15.38
CA PHE A 227 -8.13 8.65 14.41
C PHE A 227 -9.23 7.72 14.95
N ASP A 228 -9.30 7.54 16.26
CA ASP A 228 -10.32 6.73 16.95
C ASP A 228 -11.71 7.37 16.91
N GLY A 229 -11.78 8.70 16.85
CA GLY A 229 -13.01 9.46 16.68
C GLY A 229 -13.28 9.94 15.24
N MET A 230 -12.48 9.51 14.26
CA MET A 230 -12.58 9.96 12.86
C MET A 230 -13.63 9.13 12.10
N PRO A 231 -14.71 9.76 11.59
CA PRO A 231 -15.68 9.07 10.73
C PRO A 231 -15.06 8.55 9.44
N LEU A 232 -15.67 7.52 8.84
CA LEU A 232 -15.14 6.86 7.66
C LEU A 232 -15.03 7.80 6.45
N GLN A 233 -15.96 8.74 6.29
CA GLN A 233 -15.90 9.76 5.24
C GLN A 233 -14.70 10.70 5.43
N ASP A 234 -14.44 11.17 6.66
CA ASP A 234 -13.27 12.00 6.96
C ASP A 234 -11.96 11.20 6.76
N ALA A 235 -11.97 9.90 7.01
CA ALA A 235 -10.82 9.03 6.72
C ALA A 235 -10.54 8.91 5.21
N ILE A 236 -11.59 8.88 4.37
CA ILE A 236 -11.47 8.93 2.91
C ILE A 236 -10.80 10.24 2.49
N ASP A 237 -11.33 11.36 2.97
CA ASP A 237 -10.85 12.70 2.61
C ASP A 237 -9.41 12.92 3.11
N PHE A 238 -9.09 12.41 4.31
CA PHE A 238 -7.73 12.41 4.85
C PHE A 238 -6.77 11.60 3.97
N ALA A 239 -7.13 10.39 3.54
CA ALA A 239 -6.28 9.57 2.68
C ALA A 239 -6.00 10.26 1.33
N VAL A 240 -7.03 10.87 0.73
CA VAL A 240 -6.91 11.65 -0.52
C VAL A 240 -6.03 12.89 -0.31
N TYR A 241 -6.19 13.60 0.81
CA TYR A 241 -5.37 14.74 1.16
C TYR A 241 -3.88 14.36 1.26
N VAL A 242 -3.57 13.29 2.00
CA VAL A 242 -2.19 12.78 2.16
C VAL A 242 -1.54 12.48 0.82
N VAL A 243 -2.24 11.76 -0.08
CA VAL A 243 -1.74 11.46 -1.42
C VAL A 243 -1.50 12.75 -2.22
N ASN A 244 -2.45 13.70 -2.19
CA ASN A 244 -2.32 14.97 -2.90
C ASN A 244 -1.17 15.86 -2.39
N VAL A 245 -0.89 15.86 -1.09
CA VAL A 245 0.28 16.57 -0.53
C VAL A 245 1.57 16.03 -1.14
N VAL A 246 1.71 14.70 -1.23
CA VAL A 246 2.89 14.08 -1.83
C VAL A 246 2.96 14.35 -3.33
N ILE A 247 1.85 14.22 -4.07
CA ILE A 247 1.79 14.57 -5.49
C ILE A 247 2.21 16.03 -5.71
N GLY A 248 1.66 16.95 -4.91
CA GLY A 248 2.00 18.37 -4.94
C GLY A 248 3.48 18.60 -4.70
N ARG A 249 4.07 17.91 -3.71
CA ARG A 249 5.51 17.95 -3.46
C ARG A 249 6.27 17.60 -4.75
N TYR A 250 6.07 16.41 -5.31
CA TYR A 250 6.84 15.93 -6.46
C TYR A 250 6.54 16.65 -7.77
N ARG A 251 5.44 17.43 -7.81
CA ARG A 251 5.12 18.32 -8.92
C ARG A 251 5.90 19.63 -8.89
N PHE A 252 6.08 20.23 -7.71
CA PHE A 252 6.57 21.61 -7.58
C PHE A 252 8.01 21.74 -7.08
N VAL A 253 8.53 20.74 -6.34
CA VAL A 253 9.93 20.74 -5.90
C VAL A 253 10.82 20.18 -7.00
N LEU A 254 12.03 20.74 -7.14
CA LEU A 254 13.01 20.32 -8.13
C LEU A 254 13.26 18.81 -8.05
N GLY A 255 13.12 18.16 -9.19
CA GLY A 255 13.20 16.70 -9.33
C GLY A 255 12.22 16.22 -10.40
N ALA A 256 12.25 14.92 -10.67
CA ALA A 256 11.26 14.34 -11.58
C ALA A 256 9.93 14.07 -10.87
N PRO A 257 8.79 14.12 -11.58
CA PRO A 257 7.48 13.81 -11.02
C PRO A 257 7.33 12.29 -10.82
N LEU A 258 7.71 11.80 -9.64
CA LEU A 258 7.79 10.36 -9.36
C LEU A 258 6.45 9.74 -8.95
N CYS A 259 5.45 10.56 -8.63
CA CYS A 259 4.08 10.16 -8.33
C CYS A 259 3.09 11.15 -8.96
N GLY A 260 1.85 10.70 -9.18
CA GLY A 260 0.80 11.52 -9.81
C GLY A 260 -0.36 10.71 -10.40
N GLY A 261 -1.15 11.37 -11.25
CA GLY A 261 -2.32 10.79 -11.91
C GLY A 261 -3.58 10.75 -11.03
N GLU A 262 -4.62 10.09 -11.52
CA GLU A 262 -5.85 9.84 -10.75
C GLU A 262 -5.54 8.99 -9.51
N ILE A 263 -6.19 9.28 -8.38
CA ILE A 263 -5.99 8.55 -7.11
C ILE A 263 -7.00 7.42 -7.03
N ASP A 264 -6.55 6.18 -6.94
CA ASP A 264 -7.43 5.07 -6.58
C ASP A 264 -7.70 5.10 -5.07
N VAL A 265 -8.97 4.96 -4.68
CA VAL A 265 -9.42 4.96 -3.30
C VAL A 265 -10.41 3.83 -3.07
N ALA A 266 -10.18 3.04 -2.04
CA ALA A 266 -11.10 1.98 -1.61
C ALA A 266 -11.36 2.07 -0.10
N VAL A 267 -12.57 1.66 0.26
CA VAL A 267 -13.02 1.50 1.64
C VAL A 267 -13.26 0.03 1.89
N ILE A 268 -12.78 -0.45 3.03
CA ILE A 268 -12.96 -1.82 3.48
C ILE A 268 -13.68 -1.78 4.83
N THR A 269 -14.80 -2.51 4.87
CA THR A 269 -15.62 -2.76 6.05
C THR A 269 -15.65 -4.28 6.29
N PRO A 270 -16.12 -4.77 7.46
CA PRO A 270 -16.12 -6.19 7.76
C PRO A 270 -16.70 -7.09 6.67
N ASP A 271 -17.73 -6.61 5.96
CA ASP A 271 -18.46 -7.41 4.97
C ASP A 271 -18.09 -7.10 3.52
N ASN A 272 -17.41 -5.98 3.26
CA ASN A 272 -17.27 -5.52 1.88
C ASN A 272 -16.01 -4.70 1.61
N PHE A 273 -15.50 -4.85 0.39
CA PHE A 273 -14.55 -3.96 -0.25
C PHE A 273 -15.30 -3.08 -1.26
N THR A 274 -15.20 -1.76 -1.12
CA THR A 274 -15.88 -0.80 -2.00
C THR A 274 -14.90 0.16 -2.63
N TRP A 275 -14.95 0.29 -3.96
CA TRP A 275 -14.24 1.34 -4.68
C TRP A 275 -14.97 2.67 -4.50
N ILE A 276 -14.32 3.64 -3.87
CA ILE A 276 -14.82 5.02 -3.79
C ILE A 276 -14.40 5.80 -5.02
N ASN A 277 -13.14 5.62 -5.43
CA ASN A 277 -12.66 6.10 -6.70
C ASN A 277 -11.79 5.03 -7.35
N ARG A 278 -12.03 4.74 -8.63
CA ARG A 278 -11.25 3.78 -9.40
C ARG A 278 -11.04 4.35 -10.78
N LYS A 279 -9.78 4.52 -11.18
CA LYS A 279 -9.47 4.98 -12.54
C LYS A 279 -10.13 4.08 -13.59
N ALA A 280 -10.88 4.71 -14.50
CA ALA A 280 -11.56 4.04 -15.59
C ALA A 280 -10.65 3.94 -16.83
N TRP A 281 -10.81 2.86 -17.60
CA TRP A 281 -10.19 2.78 -18.91
C TRP A 281 -10.98 3.63 -19.90
N LYS A 282 -10.31 4.62 -20.47
CA LYS A 282 -10.87 5.55 -21.46
C LYS A 282 -9.78 5.93 -22.45
N ILE A 283 -10.15 6.18 -23.70
CA ILE A 283 -9.28 6.86 -24.64
C ILE A 283 -9.17 8.31 -24.15
N ASP A 284 -7.94 8.85 -24.04
CA ASP A 284 -7.78 10.25 -23.69
C ASP A 284 -8.22 11.10 -24.89
N ASN A 285 -9.39 11.74 -24.78
CA ASN A 285 -9.95 12.61 -25.81
C ASN A 285 -9.10 13.87 -26.06
N ARG A 286 -7.99 14.07 -25.34
CA ARG A 286 -6.99 15.11 -25.64
C ARG A 286 -6.01 14.72 -26.75
N ILE A 287 -6.07 13.46 -27.20
CA ILE A 287 -5.19 12.91 -28.26
C ILE A 287 -5.91 12.90 -29.64
N SER A 288 -7.21 13.19 -29.68
CA SER A 288 -8.02 13.32 -30.90
C SER A 288 -8.09 14.75 -31.40
#